data_AF-A0A3D1IQ21-F1
#
_entry.id   AF-A0A3D1IQ21-F1
#
_cell.length_a   1.000
_cell.length_b   1.000
_cell.length_c   1.000
_cell.angle_alpha   90.00
_cell.angle_beta   90.00
_cell.angle_gamma   90.00
#
_symmetry.space_group_name_H-M   'P 1'
#
loop_
_entity.id
_entity.type
_entity.pdbx_description
1 polymer ?
#
loop_
_entity_poly.entity_id
_entity_poly.type
_entity_poly.pdbx_seq_one_letter_code
_entity_poly.pdbx_strand_id
1 'polypeptide(L)'
;MGLLVAGLEAAPRTGVFTMTDGGRFEAKFLGVEKGKGMAWQHPAFEGVRYISPKGLRQLRLSAADAPGRRAHSARVRFRNGDELAINLNGLNANAMQMETWFAGKLSVPRQHLTWLVPGGEGELVYHGPRSLRGWGAALMGVILGDDGEDVGGVVITEVIADSPALRGGLKVGDLITHMNGKAFLDRTQLIQAVKKHLVGDTLEVRVRRGEKPVDLKIGLEALHWRFEEGALVTDQVGSMIGREFEWPALSELSFDLDWKSMPGMDVVICGDRVREYNAVNGYKLRLYQNYAHLYRNTSADGLTYNSASIGTVSVKWPANKKAEIKVLLDQKNAKISLLVSGKLLKTWRDPSGFAGRGGALGFNPQLADRMRISEIRLRQWNGQLPNGREPQAAGGTEDHVHFSNGNNLKGKVGSMAEGKLMVKTSFAEVPVPLEKVATVVFAAPKVQ
;
A
#
# COMPACT_ATOMS: atom_id res chain seq x y z
N MET A 1 -3.26 -32.74 -6.60
CA MET A 1 -2.91 -31.32 -6.36
C MET A 1 -3.13 -30.52 -7.63
N GLY A 2 -4.32 -29.96 -7.82
CA GLY A 2 -4.58 -28.90 -8.79
C GLY A 2 -5.13 -27.75 -7.98
N LEU A 3 -4.25 -26.86 -7.51
CA LEU A 3 -4.63 -25.90 -6.47
C LEU A 3 -5.47 -24.76 -7.05
N LEU A 4 -5.29 -24.42 -8.33
CA LEU A 4 -6.14 -23.54 -9.14
C LEU A 4 -6.17 -24.07 -10.58
N VAL A 5 -7.35 -24.14 -11.19
CA VAL A 5 -7.48 -24.43 -12.63
C VAL A 5 -7.80 -23.12 -13.35
N ALA A 6 -6.81 -22.59 -14.07
CA ALA A 6 -7.00 -21.49 -15.02
C ALA A 6 -7.26 -22.08 -16.41
N GLY A 7 -8.37 -21.75 -17.04
CA GLY A 7 -8.65 -22.23 -18.40
C GLY A 7 -7.51 -21.88 -19.39
N LEU A 8 -7.36 -22.67 -20.45
CA LEU A 8 -6.44 -22.33 -21.54
C LEU A 8 -6.86 -20.95 -22.10
N GLU A 9 -5.88 -20.08 -22.30
CA GLU A 9 -6.03 -18.70 -22.77
C GLU A 9 -6.86 -17.77 -21.87
N ALA A 10 -7.11 -18.13 -20.61
CA ALA A 10 -7.95 -17.33 -19.72
C ALA A 10 -7.38 -15.93 -19.45
N ALA A 11 -6.04 -15.76 -19.46
CA ALA A 11 -5.39 -14.45 -19.36
C ALA A 11 -3.90 -14.52 -19.77
N PRO A 12 -3.60 -14.69 -21.08
CA PRO A 12 -2.28 -15.07 -21.53
C PRO A 12 -1.29 -13.90 -21.41
N ARG A 13 -0.11 -14.19 -20.86
CA ARG A 13 0.87 -13.16 -20.48
C ARG A 13 2.28 -13.68 -20.55
N THR A 14 3.23 -12.81 -20.84
CA THR A 14 4.65 -13.19 -20.73
C THR A 14 4.97 -13.49 -19.28
N GLY A 15 5.79 -14.51 -19.07
CA GLY A 15 6.24 -14.91 -17.76
C GLY A 15 7.57 -15.64 -17.85
N VAL A 16 8.27 -15.65 -16.73
CA VAL A 16 9.47 -16.42 -16.53
C VAL A 16 9.14 -17.53 -15.55
N PHE A 17 9.44 -18.77 -15.92
CA PHE A 17 9.39 -19.89 -15.01
C PHE A 17 10.80 -20.47 -14.79
N THR A 18 11.03 -20.92 -13.56
CA THR A 18 12.25 -21.61 -13.13
C THR A 18 11.89 -23.04 -12.78
N MET A 19 12.54 -23.99 -13.41
CA MET A 19 12.39 -25.42 -13.17
C MET A 19 13.14 -25.86 -11.90
N THR A 20 12.81 -27.03 -11.38
CA THR A 20 13.44 -27.60 -10.16
C THR A 20 14.92 -27.90 -10.33
N ASP A 21 15.39 -28.14 -11.56
CA ASP A 21 16.79 -28.31 -11.92
C ASP A 21 17.56 -26.99 -12.10
N GLY A 22 16.88 -25.84 -11.94
CA GLY A 22 17.46 -24.50 -12.12
C GLY A 22 17.31 -23.92 -13.52
N GLY A 23 16.80 -24.69 -14.50
CA GLY A 23 16.51 -24.18 -15.84
C GLY A 23 15.51 -23.03 -15.81
N ARG A 24 15.75 -21.97 -16.58
CA ARG A 24 14.92 -20.77 -16.60
C ARG A 24 14.48 -20.44 -18.02
N PHE A 25 13.18 -20.23 -18.19
CA PHE A 25 12.57 -20.01 -19.49
C PHE A 25 11.61 -18.84 -19.42
N GLU A 26 11.67 -17.97 -20.42
CA GLU A 26 10.71 -16.91 -20.65
C GLU A 26 9.77 -17.33 -21.78
N ALA A 27 8.47 -17.27 -21.57
CA ALA A 27 7.46 -17.65 -22.54
C ALA A 27 6.11 -17.02 -22.21
N LYS A 28 5.18 -17.07 -23.16
CA LYS A 28 3.78 -16.68 -22.93
C LYS A 28 3.08 -17.80 -22.17
N PHE A 29 2.72 -17.55 -20.93
CA PHE A 29 1.86 -18.43 -20.15
C PHE A 29 0.43 -18.34 -20.68
N LEU A 30 -0.17 -19.47 -21.04
CA LEU A 30 -1.51 -19.53 -21.60
C LEU A 30 -2.56 -19.97 -20.56
N GLY A 31 -2.20 -20.77 -19.56
CA GLY A 31 -3.14 -21.28 -18.55
C GLY A 31 -2.75 -22.67 -18.03
N VAL A 32 -3.69 -23.35 -17.39
CA VAL A 32 -3.50 -24.71 -16.86
C VAL A 32 -4.58 -25.64 -17.43
N GLU A 33 -4.17 -26.58 -18.27
CA GLU A 33 -5.07 -27.58 -18.81
C GLU A 33 -5.13 -28.81 -17.91
N LYS A 34 -6.35 -29.19 -17.51
CA LYS A 34 -6.59 -30.35 -16.64
C LYS A 34 -6.03 -31.62 -17.29
N GLY A 35 -5.14 -32.31 -16.57
CA GLY A 35 -4.51 -33.55 -17.04
C GLY A 35 -3.22 -33.36 -17.86
N LYS A 36 -2.96 -32.18 -18.42
CA LYS A 36 -1.73 -31.90 -19.19
C LYS A 36 -0.74 -31.00 -18.46
N GLY A 37 -1.21 -30.04 -17.65
CA GLY A 37 -0.36 -29.13 -16.88
C GLY A 37 -0.39 -27.69 -17.38
N MET A 38 0.67 -26.93 -17.10
CA MET A 38 0.79 -25.50 -17.40
C MET A 38 1.14 -25.31 -18.88
N ALA A 39 0.28 -24.62 -19.62
CA ALA A 39 0.42 -24.37 -21.05
C ALA A 39 1.26 -23.12 -21.33
N TRP A 40 2.23 -23.26 -22.22
CA TRP A 40 3.20 -22.23 -22.58
C TRP A 40 3.36 -22.14 -24.08
N GLN A 41 3.58 -20.93 -24.59
CA GLN A 41 3.89 -20.65 -25.99
C GLN A 41 5.14 -19.79 -26.07
N HIS A 42 6.07 -20.17 -26.94
CA HIS A 42 7.31 -19.44 -27.18
C HIS A 42 7.57 -19.35 -28.68
N PRO A 43 8.08 -18.21 -29.20
CA PRO A 43 8.29 -18.04 -30.64
C PRO A 43 9.25 -19.05 -31.28
N ALA A 44 10.19 -19.62 -30.50
CA ALA A 44 11.20 -20.52 -31.03
C ALA A 44 10.73 -21.97 -31.26
N PHE A 45 9.49 -22.33 -30.93
CA PHE A 45 8.97 -23.68 -31.18
C PHE A 45 7.50 -23.64 -31.59
N GLU A 46 7.11 -24.50 -32.52
CA GLU A 46 5.72 -24.63 -32.94
C GLU A 46 4.86 -25.33 -31.88
N GLY A 47 3.64 -24.80 -31.68
CA GLY A 47 2.62 -25.36 -30.80
C GLY A 47 2.77 -25.00 -29.32
N VAL A 48 1.76 -25.40 -28.54
CA VAL A 48 1.73 -25.21 -27.08
C VAL A 48 2.57 -26.29 -26.42
N ARG A 49 3.40 -25.91 -25.44
CA ARG A 49 4.14 -26.83 -24.58
C ARG A 49 3.50 -26.90 -23.21
N TYR A 50 3.44 -28.09 -22.64
CA TYR A 50 2.86 -28.33 -21.33
C TYR A 50 3.94 -28.70 -20.33
N ILE A 51 3.94 -28.00 -19.20
CA ILE A 51 4.91 -28.21 -18.12
C ILE A 51 4.17 -28.68 -16.89
N SER A 52 4.68 -29.76 -16.30
CA SER A 52 4.16 -30.27 -15.03
C SER A 52 4.42 -29.26 -13.91
N PRO A 53 3.42 -28.89 -13.10
CA PRO A 53 3.62 -28.05 -11.91
C PRO A 53 4.66 -28.60 -10.93
N LYS A 54 4.86 -29.93 -10.89
CA LYS A 54 5.86 -30.57 -10.03
C LYS A 54 7.31 -30.27 -10.44
N GLY A 55 7.53 -29.94 -11.71
CA GLY A 55 8.85 -29.58 -12.24
C GLY A 55 9.18 -28.10 -12.08
N LEU A 56 8.34 -27.31 -11.44
CA LEU A 56 8.47 -25.87 -11.32
C LEU A 56 8.86 -25.45 -9.90
N ARG A 57 9.94 -24.69 -9.80
CA ARG A 57 10.40 -24.06 -8.56
C ARG A 57 9.81 -22.66 -8.37
N GLN A 58 9.69 -21.89 -9.45
CA GLN A 58 9.21 -20.51 -9.40
C GLN A 58 8.46 -20.15 -10.68
N LEU A 59 7.42 -19.33 -10.53
CA LEU A 59 6.72 -18.67 -11.61
C LEU A 59 6.68 -17.17 -11.34
N ARG A 60 7.12 -16.35 -12.30
CA ARG A 60 6.94 -14.90 -12.30
C ARG A 60 6.21 -14.51 -13.56
N LEU A 61 5.01 -13.96 -13.43
CA LEU A 61 4.25 -13.47 -14.56
C LEU A 61 4.41 -11.95 -14.64
N SER A 62 4.54 -11.41 -15.84
CA SER A 62 4.49 -9.97 -16.05
C SER A 62 3.15 -9.44 -15.55
N ALA A 63 3.17 -8.28 -14.90
CA ALA A 63 1.95 -7.58 -14.52
C ALA A 63 1.13 -7.32 -15.79
N ALA A 64 -0.14 -7.69 -15.78
CA ALA A 64 -1.06 -7.22 -16.80
C ALA A 64 -1.31 -5.73 -16.55
N ASP A 65 -1.41 -4.94 -17.61
CA ASP A 65 -2.05 -3.63 -17.52
C ASP A 65 -3.49 -3.88 -17.07
N ALA A 66 -3.77 -3.62 -15.78
CA ALA A 66 -5.11 -3.72 -15.26
C ALA A 66 -5.88 -2.48 -15.70
N PRO A 67 -6.98 -2.62 -16.49
CA PRO A 67 -7.80 -1.48 -16.84
C PRO A 67 -8.54 -1.01 -15.58
N GLY A 68 -8.16 0.16 -15.05
CA GLY A 68 -8.93 0.95 -14.07
C GLY A 68 -9.02 0.41 -12.63
N ARG A 69 -9.49 1.30 -11.73
CA ARG A 69 -9.99 1.02 -10.37
C ARG A 69 -10.85 -0.26 -10.41
N ARG A 70 -10.54 -1.28 -9.62
CA ARG A 70 -11.34 -2.51 -9.56
C ARG A 70 -11.57 -2.95 -8.12
N ALA A 71 -12.85 -3.16 -7.80
CA ALA A 71 -13.28 -3.80 -6.57
C ALA A 71 -12.89 -5.29 -6.60
N HIS A 72 -12.36 -5.79 -5.48
CA HIS A 72 -12.26 -7.22 -5.19
C HIS A 72 -13.32 -7.56 -4.15
N SER A 73 -14.26 -8.44 -4.48
CA SER A 73 -15.35 -8.78 -3.58
C SER A 73 -14.99 -9.79 -2.49
N ALA A 74 -13.81 -10.43 -2.50
CA ALA A 74 -13.41 -11.34 -1.41
C ALA A 74 -11.91 -11.54 -1.22
N ARG A 75 -11.53 -12.10 -0.05
CA ARG A 75 -10.22 -12.75 0.20
C ARG A 75 -10.41 -14.21 0.51
N VAL A 76 -9.48 -15.03 0.04
CA VAL A 76 -9.45 -16.45 0.37
C VAL A 76 -8.06 -16.88 0.81
N ARG A 77 -8.00 -17.73 1.83
CA ARG A 77 -6.80 -18.45 2.25
C ARG A 77 -6.91 -19.91 1.89
N PHE A 78 -5.84 -20.44 1.33
CA PHE A 78 -5.72 -21.84 0.97
C PHE A 78 -4.97 -22.63 2.05
N ARG A 79 -5.17 -23.94 2.07
CA ARG A 79 -4.52 -24.84 3.04
C ARG A 79 -3.01 -24.97 2.85
N ASN A 80 -2.48 -24.60 1.69
CA ASN A 80 -1.04 -24.54 1.44
C ASN A 80 -0.39 -23.25 1.98
N GLY A 81 -1.17 -22.34 2.58
CA GLY A 81 -0.70 -21.07 3.12
C GLY A 81 -0.89 -19.87 2.20
N ASP A 82 -1.21 -20.09 0.92
CA ASP A 82 -1.42 -19.00 -0.04
C ASP A 82 -2.68 -18.20 0.28
N GLU A 83 -2.68 -16.93 -0.10
CA GLU A 83 -3.79 -16.01 0.09
C GLU A 83 -4.01 -15.16 -1.16
N LEU A 84 -5.26 -14.99 -1.58
CA LEU A 84 -5.61 -14.23 -2.77
C LEU A 84 -6.77 -13.26 -2.53
N ALA A 85 -6.64 -12.04 -3.05
CA ALA A 85 -7.75 -11.13 -3.29
C ALA A 85 -8.41 -11.47 -4.62
N ILE A 86 -9.73 -11.65 -4.60
CA ILE A 86 -10.50 -12.23 -5.69
C ILE A 86 -11.84 -11.51 -5.87
N ASN A 87 -12.43 -11.66 -7.05
CA ASN A 87 -13.86 -11.50 -7.22
C ASN A 87 -14.52 -12.85 -7.02
N LEU A 88 -15.34 -12.97 -5.98
CA LEU A 88 -16.07 -14.20 -5.69
C LEU A 88 -17.28 -14.28 -6.62
N ASN A 89 -17.26 -15.24 -7.55
CA ASN A 89 -18.32 -15.44 -8.54
C ASN A 89 -19.29 -16.54 -8.13
N GLY A 90 -18.85 -17.49 -7.32
CA GLY A 90 -19.66 -18.62 -6.87
C GLY A 90 -19.01 -19.38 -5.73
N LEU A 91 -19.83 -19.92 -4.84
CA LEU A 91 -19.40 -20.89 -3.84
C LEU A 91 -20.47 -21.96 -3.75
N ASN A 92 -20.05 -23.23 -3.72
CA ASN A 92 -20.93 -24.36 -3.47
C ASN A 92 -20.23 -25.42 -2.61
N ALA A 93 -20.89 -26.55 -2.40
CA ALA A 93 -20.36 -27.64 -1.56
C ALA A 93 -19.03 -28.23 -2.07
N ASN A 94 -18.74 -28.13 -3.36
CA ASN A 94 -17.61 -28.80 -4.00
C ASN A 94 -16.47 -27.86 -4.34
N ALA A 95 -16.76 -26.63 -4.75
CA ALA A 95 -15.77 -25.69 -5.25
C ALA A 95 -16.18 -24.22 -5.02
N MET A 96 -15.16 -23.37 -5.03
CA MET A 96 -15.30 -21.93 -5.16
C MET A 96 -14.93 -21.52 -6.58
N GLN A 97 -15.74 -20.67 -7.17
CA GLN A 97 -15.51 -20.01 -8.45
C GLN A 97 -15.14 -18.56 -8.15
N MET A 98 -14.05 -18.12 -8.73
CA MET A 98 -13.53 -16.79 -8.51
C MET A 98 -12.99 -16.21 -9.81
N GLU A 99 -12.75 -14.92 -9.81
CA GLU A 99 -12.03 -14.24 -10.86
C GLU A 99 -10.88 -13.44 -10.24
N THR A 100 -9.70 -13.57 -10.84
CA THR A 100 -8.51 -12.83 -10.42
C THR A 100 -8.06 -11.91 -11.53
N TRP A 101 -7.50 -10.76 -11.16
CA TRP A 101 -6.96 -9.79 -12.12
C TRP A 101 -5.83 -10.39 -12.98
N PHE A 102 -5.16 -11.43 -12.48
CA PHE A 102 -4.00 -12.03 -13.12
C PHE A 102 -4.24 -13.41 -13.76
N ALA A 103 -5.43 -14.00 -13.65
CA ALA A 103 -5.67 -15.29 -14.30
C ALA A 103 -7.10 -15.45 -14.82
N GLY A 104 -7.91 -14.40 -14.74
CA GLY A 104 -9.31 -14.46 -15.12
C GLY A 104 -10.08 -15.41 -14.20
N LYS A 105 -11.03 -16.17 -14.77
CA LYS A 105 -11.89 -17.08 -14.01
C LYS A 105 -11.13 -18.34 -13.57
N LEU A 106 -11.16 -18.62 -12.28
CA LEU A 106 -10.54 -19.77 -11.64
C LEU A 106 -11.57 -20.57 -10.86
N SER A 107 -11.37 -21.88 -10.79
CA SER A 107 -12.11 -22.76 -9.87
C SER A 107 -11.16 -23.49 -8.94
N VAL A 108 -11.50 -23.52 -7.66
CA VAL A 108 -10.73 -24.20 -6.61
C VAL A 108 -11.63 -25.15 -5.85
N PRO A 109 -11.25 -26.45 -5.74
CA PRO A 109 -11.97 -27.40 -4.89
C PRO A 109 -12.01 -26.92 -3.44
N ARG A 110 -13.18 -27.02 -2.82
CA ARG A 110 -13.45 -26.49 -1.48
C ARG A 110 -12.52 -27.04 -0.41
N GLN A 111 -12.10 -28.30 -0.55
CA GLN A 111 -11.14 -28.94 0.36
C GLN A 111 -9.80 -28.20 0.48
N HIS A 112 -9.43 -27.35 -0.49
CA HIS A 112 -8.21 -26.56 -0.46
C HIS A 112 -8.39 -25.21 0.24
N LEU A 113 -9.60 -24.85 0.66
CA LEU A 113 -9.89 -23.58 1.31
C LEU A 113 -9.77 -23.72 2.84
N THR A 114 -9.22 -22.69 3.46
CA THR A 114 -9.13 -22.56 4.93
C THR A 114 -10.19 -21.57 5.41
N TRP A 115 -10.20 -20.36 4.85
CA TRP A 115 -11.21 -19.36 5.15
C TRP A 115 -11.48 -18.45 3.95
N LEU A 116 -12.65 -17.82 3.95
CA LEU A 116 -13.13 -16.84 2.97
C LEU A 116 -13.67 -15.62 3.70
N VAL A 117 -13.26 -14.44 3.29
CA VAL A 117 -13.87 -13.16 3.69
C VAL A 117 -14.63 -12.63 2.47
N PRO A 118 -15.96 -12.76 2.41
CA PRO A 118 -16.77 -12.43 1.23
C PRO A 118 -17.10 -10.93 1.06
N GLY A 119 -16.59 -10.07 1.95
CA GLY A 119 -16.78 -8.62 1.91
C GLY A 119 -15.64 -7.84 1.25
N GLY A 120 -14.72 -8.53 0.56
CA GLY A 120 -13.63 -7.91 -0.19
C GLY A 120 -12.52 -7.28 0.65
N GLU A 121 -11.39 -6.99 -0.01
CA GLU A 121 -10.40 -6.03 0.52
C GLU A 121 -10.83 -4.58 0.28
N GLY A 122 -12.10 -4.36 -0.06
CA GLY A 122 -12.62 -3.14 -0.67
C GLY A 122 -11.91 -2.77 -1.97
N GLU A 123 -12.29 -1.63 -2.54
CA GLU A 123 -11.64 -1.08 -3.72
C GLU A 123 -10.19 -0.68 -3.42
N LEU A 124 -9.24 -1.11 -4.26
CA LEU A 124 -7.86 -0.64 -4.20
C LEU A 124 -7.80 0.79 -4.73
N VAL A 125 -7.55 1.73 -3.82
CA VAL A 125 -7.37 3.15 -4.13
C VAL A 125 -5.97 3.41 -4.68
N TYR A 126 -4.96 2.76 -4.10
CA TYR A 126 -3.57 2.95 -4.49
C TYR A 126 -2.71 1.72 -4.23
N HIS A 127 -1.77 1.45 -5.13
CA HIS A 127 -0.67 0.50 -4.93
C HIS A 127 0.62 1.07 -5.53
N GLY A 128 1.68 1.08 -4.71
CA GLY A 128 3.02 1.51 -5.11
C GLY A 128 3.98 1.37 -3.93
N PRO A 129 5.01 2.21 -3.83
CA PRO A 129 5.48 3.20 -4.81
C PRO A 129 6.01 2.55 -6.11
N ARG A 130 5.94 3.26 -7.24
CA ARG A 130 6.59 2.85 -8.51
C ARG A 130 7.79 3.72 -8.89
N SER A 131 7.91 4.87 -8.24
CA SER A 131 9.03 5.83 -8.32
C SER A 131 8.87 6.88 -7.21
N LEU A 132 9.81 7.81 -7.09
CA LEU A 132 9.64 9.04 -6.29
C LEU A 132 8.66 10.04 -6.91
N ARG A 133 8.24 9.87 -8.17
CA ARG A 133 7.35 10.82 -8.84
C ARG A 133 5.98 10.82 -8.15
N GLY A 134 5.55 12.00 -7.72
CA GLY A 134 4.33 12.17 -6.93
C GLY A 134 4.48 11.84 -5.44
N TRP A 135 5.70 11.60 -4.97
CA TRP A 135 6.04 11.45 -3.56
C TRP A 135 6.96 12.59 -3.12
N GLY A 136 6.60 13.27 -2.02
CA GLY A 136 7.39 14.33 -1.40
C GLY A 136 7.29 15.71 -2.05
N ALA A 137 8.14 16.61 -1.57
CA ALA A 137 8.37 17.91 -2.20
C ALA A 137 9.46 17.79 -3.27
N ALA A 138 9.21 18.40 -4.42
CA ALA A 138 10.22 18.60 -5.45
C ALA A 138 11.07 19.80 -5.01
N LEU A 139 12.29 19.56 -4.54
CA LEU A 139 13.14 20.57 -3.93
C LEU A 139 14.41 20.79 -4.76
N MET A 140 14.80 22.06 -4.92
CA MET A 140 16.13 22.41 -5.42
C MET A 140 17.21 22.15 -4.35
N GLY A 141 16.87 22.30 -3.07
CA GLY A 141 17.79 22.16 -1.94
C GLY A 141 18.55 23.43 -1.61
N VAL A 142 17.81 24.51 -1.38
CA VAL A 142 18.31 25.82 -0.93
C VAL A 142 17.54 26.30 0.28
N ILE A 143 18.17 27.10 1.13
CA ILE A 143 17.48 27.91 2.14
C ILE A 143 17.37 29.33 1.59
N LEU A 144 16.16 29.88 1.70
CA LEU A 144 15.81 31.19 1.18
C LEU A 144 15.93 32.25 2.28
N GLY A 145 16.65 33.32 1.99
CA GLY A 145 16.69 34.56 2.75
C GLY A 145 15.66 35.57 2.24
N ASP A 146 15.89 36.83 2.57
CA ASP A 146 14.93 37.91 2.34
C ASP A 146 14.60 38.14 0.86
N ASP A 147 13.45 38.76 0.63
CA ASP A 147 13.02 39.20 -0.69
C ASP A 147 13.89 40.41 -1.12
N GLY A 148 14.24 40.48 -2.39
CA GLY A 148 15.06 41.57 -2.91
C GLY A 148 14.29 42.89 -2.97
N GLU A 149 14.73 43.90 -2.20
CA GLU A 149 14.02 45.17 -2.03
C GLU A 149 13.81 45.96 -3.34
N ASP A 150 14.83 46.04 -4.23
CA ASP A 150 14.78 46.94 -5.40
C ASP A 150 14.47 46.26 -6.75
N VAL A 151 14.84 44.97 -6.89
CA VAL A 151 14.78 44.24 -8.17
C VAL A 151 13.76 43.09 -8.17
N GLY A 152 13.17 42.81 -7.01
CA GLY A 152 12.42 41.58 -6.78
C GLY A 152 13.32 40.33 -6.82
N GLY A 153 12.73 39.21 -6.44
CA GLY A 153 13.43 37.92 -6.36
C GLY A 153 13.81 37.56 -4.93
N VAL A 154 14.50 36.44 -4.75
CA VAL A 154 14.72 35.82 -3.43
C VAL A 154 16.17 35.42 -3.26
N VAL A 155 16.79 35.84 -2.16
CA VAL A 155 18.20 35.55 -1.89
C VAL A 155 18.37 34.10 -1.42
N ILE A 156 19.42 33.43 -1.90
CA ILE A 156 19.86 32.13 -1.36
C ILE A 156 20.80 32.39 -0.18
N THR A 157 20.43 31.92 1.00
CA THR A 157 21.27 31.98 2.21
C THR A 157 22.06 30.72 2.46
N GLU A 158 21.59 29.59 1.93
CA GLU A 158 22.29 28.30 2.04
C GLU A 158 22.00 27.44 0.82
N VAL A 159 22.99 26.64 0.42
CA VAL A 159 22.85 25.57 -0.57
C VAL A 159 23.13 24.24 0.12
N ILE A 160 22.14 23.35 0.15
CA ILE A 160 22.22 22.09 0.88
C ILE A 160 23.24 21.17 0.20
N ALA A 161 24.07 20.48 0.99
CA ALA A 161 25.02 19.48 0.47
C ALA A 161 24.31 18.36 -0.29
N ASP A 162 24.94 17.86 -1.35
CA ASP A 162 24.40 16.81 -2.23
C ASP A 162 23.02 17.12 -2.83
N SER A 163 22.64 18.40 -2.90
CA SER A 163 21.38 18.84 -3.50
C SER A 163 21.48 19.08 -5.01
N PRO A 164 20.34 19.09 -5.73
CA PRO A 164 20.28 19.56 -7.11
C PRO A 164 20.78 20.98 -7.31
N ALA A 165 20.56 21.87 -6.34
CA ALA A 165 21.03 23.26 -6.39
C ALA A 165 22.56 23.34 -6.42
N LEU A 166 23.23 22.56 -5.56
CA LEU A 166 24.69 22.49 -5.55
C LEU A 166 25.24 21.93 -6.86
N ARG A 167 24.68 20.80 -7.34
CA ARG A 167 25.07 20.19 -8.62
C ARG A 167 24.79 21.10 -9.82
N GLY A 168 23.71 21.86 -9.76
CA GLY A 168 23.30 22.84 -10.78
C GLY A 168 24.05 24.17 -10.70
N GLY A 169 24.96 24.35 -9.73
CA GLY A 169 25.85 25.50 -9.64
C GLY A 169 25.24 26.75 -8.99
N LEU A 170 24.12 26.62 -8.26
CA LEU A 170 23.62 27.68 -7.38
C LEU A 170 24.60 27.90 -6.22
N LYS A 171 24.68 29.14 -5.75
CA LYS A 171 25.60 29.56 -4.69
C LYS A 171 24.88 30.42 -3.66
N VAL A 172 25.41 30.44 -2.44
CA VAL A 172 25.03 31.40 -1.41
C VAL A 172 25.24 32.81 -1.95
N GLY A 173 24.26 33.69 -1.73
CA GLY A 173 24.24 35.07 -2.21
C GLY A 173 23.66 35.25 -3.62
N ASP A 174 23.35 34.17 -4.34
CA ASP A 174 22.59 34.29 -5.60
C ASP A 174 21.18 34.83 -5.30
N LEU A 175 20.74 35.84 -6.07
CA LEU A 175 19.37 36.34 -6.04
C LEU A 175 18.57 35.68 -7.17
N ILE A 176 17.64 34.79 -6.85
CA ILE A 176 16.83 34.11 -7.86
C ILE A 176 15.75 35.08 -8.36
N THR A 177 15.69 35.31 -9.67
CA THR A 177 14.80 36.32 -10.28
C THR A 177 13.80 35.73 -11.26
N HIS A 178 14.15 34.63 -11.96
CA HIS A 178 13.26 33.99 -12.92
C HIS A 178 13.30 32.47 -12.81
N MET A 179 12.18 31.84 -13.14
CA MET A 179 12.04 30.40 -13.27
C MET A 179 11.23 30.07 -14.51
N ASN A 180 11.76 29.21 -15.39
CA ASN A 180 11.21 28.84 -16.68
C ASN A 180 10.80 30.07 -17.51
N GLY A 181 11.68 31.08 -17.55
CA GLY A 181 11.48 32.34 -18.26
C GLY A 181 10.50 33.33 -17.62
N LYS A 182 9.85 32.98 -16.50
CA LYS A 182 8.90 33.87 -15.79
C LYS A 182 9.56 34.52 -14.58
N ALA A 183 9.45 35.84 -14.48
CA ALA A 183 9.87 36.59 -13.30
C ALA A 183 8.92 36.31 -12.12
N PHE A 184 9.45 36.40 -10.91
CA PHE A 184 8.67 36.43 -9.67
C PHE A 184 9.25 37.49 -8.74
N LEU A 185 8.40 38.06 -7.89
CA LEU A 185 8.78 39.20 -7.06
C LEU A 185 9.25 38.79 -5.67
N ASP A 186 8.68 37.72 -5.12
CA ASP A 186 8.82 37.38 -3.72
C ASP A 186 8.95 35.87 -3.48
N ARG A 187 9.32 35.51 -2.25
CA ARG A 187 9.48 34.13 -1.77
C ARG A 187 8.21 33.31 -1.96
N THR A 188 7.04 33.90 -1.75
CA THR A 188 5.77 33.18 -1.85
C THR A 188 5.54 32.71 -3.28
N GLN A 189 5.75 33.59 -4.26
CA GLN A 189 5.61 33.28 -5.67
C GLN A 189 6.60 32.20 -6.12
N LEU A 190 7.87 32.30 -5.71
CA LEU A 190 8.88 31.28 -6.02
C LEU A 190 8.46 29.91 -5.47
N ILE A 191 8.09 29.83 -4.19
CA ILE A 191 7.67 28.57 -3.56
C ILE A 191 6.44 27.99 -4.28
N GLN A 192 5.44 28.83 -4.58
CA GLN A 192 4.24 28.38 -5.30
C GLN A 192 4.55 27.91 -6.72
N ALA A 193 5.53 28.53 -7.38
CA ALA A 193 5.96 28.14 -8.71
C ALA A 193 6.66 26.77 -8.67
N VAL A 194 7.61 26.56 -7.75
CA VAL A 194 8.31 25.27 -7.56
C VAL A 194 7.33 24.16 -7.16
N LYS A 195 6.33 24.47 -6.31
CA LYS A 195 5.32 23.49 -5.84
C LYS A 195 4.50 22.86 -6.97
N LYS A 196 4.43 23.47 -8.15
CA LYS A 196 3.74 22.95 -9.36
C LYS A 196 4.51 21.85 -10.08
N HIS A 197 5.76 21.63 -9.70
CA HIS A 197 6.64 20.63 -10.29
C HIS A 197 6.75 19.39 -9.42
N LEU A 198 7.19 18.29 -10.05
CA LEU A 198 7.36 16.99 -9.42
C LEU A 198 8.84 16.62 -9.30
N VAL A 199 9.12 15.68 -8.40
CA VAL A 199 10.44 15.08 -8.28
C VAL A 199 10.86 14.48 -9.63
N GLY A 200 12.07 14.80 -10.06
CA GLY A 200 12.64 14.43 -11.36
C GLY A 200 12.50 15.51 -12.44
N ASP A 201 11.70 16.56 -12.22
CA ASP A 201 11.64 17.70 -13.14
C ASP A 201 12.95 18.50 -13.11
N THR A 202 13.21 19.26 -14.18
CA THR A 202 14.32 20.22 -14.27
C THR A 202 13.76 21.61 -14.54
N LEU A 203 14.26 22.61 -13.83
CA LEU A 203 13.88 24.02 -13.95
C LEU A 203 14.98 24.82 -14.60
N GLU A 204 14.62 25.74 -15.50
CA GLU A 204 15.53 26.80 -15.92
C GLU A 204 15.43 27.96 -14.94
N VAL A 205 16.52 28.29 -14.26
CA VAL A 205 16.56 29.28 -13.19
C VAL A 205 17.53 30.38 -13.56
N ARG A 206 17.06 31.63 -13.56
CA ARG A 206 17.92 32.81 -13.69
C ARG A 206 18.20 33.39 -12.33
N VAL A 207 19.50 33.54 -12.02
CA VAL A 207 19.97 34.22 -10.81
C VAL A 207 20.75 35.47 -11.17
N ARG A 208 20.73 36.47 -10.30
CA ARG A 208 21.66 37.58 -10.30
C ARG A 208 22.79 37.28 -9.32
N ARG A 209 24.02 37.17 -9.82
CA ARG A 209 25.24 36.88 -9.05
C ARG A 209 26.15 38.10 -9.10
N GLY A 210 26.16 38.89 -8.03
CA GLY A 210 26.67 40.27 -8.10
C GLY A 210 25.79 41.10 -9.04
N GLU A 211 26.37 41.70 -10.06
CA GLU A 211 25.62 42.47 -11.08
C GLU A 211 25.27 41.66 -12.35
N LYS A 212 25.70 40.39 -12.44
CA LYS A 212 25.57 39.60 -13.67
C LYS A 212 24.40 38.62 -13.62
N PRO A 213 23.58 38.52 -14.67
CA PRO A 213 22.62 37.43 -14.81
C PRO A 213 23.35 36.13 -15.15
N VAL A 214 22.91 35.02 -14.53
CA VAL A 214 23.40 33.66 -14.80
C VAL A 214 22.19 32.74 -14.96
N ASP A 215 22.11 32.06 -16.09
CA ASP A 215 21.07 31.06 -16.38
C ASP A 215 21.60 29.65 -16.05
N LEU A 216 20.84 28.90 -15.24
CA LEU A 216 21.20 27.58 -14.72
C LEU A 216 20.06 26.58 -14.93
N LYS A 217 20.40 25.30 -15.08
CA LYS A 217 19.42 24.20 -15.11
C LYS A 217 19.49 23.43 -13.80
N ILE A 218 18.42 23.49 -13.02
CA ILE A 218 18.36 22.94 -11.66
C ILE A 218 17.35 21.79 -11.62
N GLY A 219 17.81 20.59 -11.26
CA GLY A 219 16.92 19.45 -11.03
C GLY A 219 16.07 19.63 -9.77
N LEU A 220 15.01 18.83 -9.64
CA LEU A 220 14.22 18.75 -8.42
C LEU A 220 14.22 17.33 -7.87
N GLU A 221 14.52 17.20 -6.58
CA GLU A 221 14.62 15.91 -5.90
C GLU A 221 13.84 15.89 -4.58
N ALA A 222 13.53 14.69 -4.10
CA ALA A 222 13.10 14.47 -2.73
C ALA A 222 14.36 14.34 -1.85
N LEU A 223 14.73 15.41 -1.16
CA LEU A 223 15.95 15.41 -0.34
C LEU A 223 15.92 14.27 0.68
N HIS A 224 17.04 13.54 0.78
CA HIS A 224 17.25 12.40 1.69
C HIS A 224 16.42 11.14 1.41
N TRP A 225 15.66 11.13 0.32
CA TRP A 225 14.87 9.99 -0.11
C TRP A 225 15.31 9.54 -1.50
N ARG A 226 15.35 8.23 -1.69
CA ARG A 226 15.64 7.59 -2.97
C ARG A 226 14.66 6.47 -3.25
N PHE A 227 14.56 6.07 -4.51
CA PHE A 227 13.77 4.92 -4.90
C PHE A 227 14.68 3.79 -5.37
N GLU A 228 14.62 2.67 -4.68
CA GLU A 228 15.46 1.50 -4.93
C GLU A 228 14.59 0.24 -4.88
N GLU A 229 14.66 -0.57 -5.94
CA GLU A 229 14.03 -1.90 -5.99
C GLU A 229 12.55 -1.92 -5.54
N GLY A 230 11.76 -0.92 -5.93
CA GLY A 230 10.34 -0.85 -5.58
C GLY A 230 10.02 -0.20 -4.23
N ALA A 231 11.01 0.38 -3.53
CA ALA A 231 10.84 0.97 -2.20
C ALA A 231 11.24 2.45 -2.15
N LEU A 232 10.57 3.23 -1.28
CA LEU A 232 11.10 4.50 -0.79
C LEU A 232 12.14 4.20 0.27
N VAL A 233 13.35 4.73 0.12
CA VAL A 233 14.48 4.45 1.00
C VAL A 233 15.05 5.74 1.56
N THR A 234 15.35 5.72 2.86
CA THR A 234 16.10 6.79 3.53
C THR A 234 17.02 6.20 4.59
N ASP A 235 18.11 6.88 4.86
CA ASP A 235 19.10 6.62 5.93
C ASP A 235 19.46 7.92 6.67
N GLN A 236 18.58 8.90 6.61
CA GLN A 236 18.76 10.24 7.19
C GLN A 236 17.49 10.65 7.94
N VAL A 237 17.57 11.76 8.68
CA VAL A 237 16.44 12.42 9.34
C VAL A 237 16.22 13.82 8.75
N GLY A 238 15.14 14.49 9.15
CA GLY A 238 14.90 15.90 8.81
C GLY A 238 14.14 16.15 7.51
N SER A 239 13.80 15.11 6.74
CA SER A 239 12.97 15.23 5.54
C SER A 239 11.87 14.16 5.53
N MET A 240 10.61 14.62 5.44
CA MET A 240 9.45 13.74 5.23
C MET A 240 9.21 13.53 3.73
N ILE A 241 8.72 12.34 3.37
CA ILE A 241 8.13 12.09 2.07
C ILE A 241 6.64 11.76 2.22
N GLY A 242 5.79 12.30 1.35
CA GLY A 242 4.35 12.11 1.45
C GLY A 242 3.62 12.20 0.13
N ARG A 243 2.40 11.67 0.08
CA ARG A 243 1.51 11.71 -1.07
C ARG A 243 0.07 11.89 -0.63
N GLU A 244 -0.70 12.59 -1.44
CA GLU A 244 -2.13 12.81 -1.20
C GLU A 244 -2.95 11.76 -1.92
N PHE A 245 -4.02 11.30 -1.25
CA PHE A 245 -4.94 10.27 -1.73
C PHE A 245 -6.39 10.65 -1.43
N GLU A 246 -7.32 10.06 -2.17
CA GLU A 246 -8.74 10.04 -1.80
C GLU A 246 -8.98 8.91 -0.79
N TRP A 247 -9.11 9.23 0.50
CA TRP A 247 -9.30 8.21 1.53
C TRP A 247 -10.76 7.80 1.67
N PRO A 248 -11.09 6.50 1.52
CA PRO A 248 -12.39 5.99 1.92
C PRO A 248 -12.62 6.17 3.44
N ALA A 249 -13.86 6.48 3.82
CA ALA A 249 -14.26 6.65 5.23
C ALA A 249 -14.00 5.39 6.08
N LEU A 250 -14.13 4.22 5.46
CA LEU A 250 -13.58 2.98 5.96
C LEU A 250 -12.38 2.65 5.06
N SER A 251 -11.14 2.86 5.55
CA SER A 251 -9.92 2.53 4.78
C SER A 251 -8.93 1.58 5.49
N GLU A 252 -8.21 0.79 4.70
CA GLU A 252 -6.99 0.07 5.09
C GLU A 252 -5.79 0.74 4.40
N LEU A 253 -4.84 1.23 5.20
CA LEU A 253 -3.49 1.52 4.75
C LEU A 253 -2.58 0.34 5.13
N SER A 254 -1.84 -0.22 4.19
CA SER A 254 -0.77 -1.17 4.50
C SER A 254 0.52 -0.86 3.75
N PHE A 255 1.65 -1.24 4.32
CA PHE A 255 2.98 -1.14 3.70
C PHE A 255 3.96 -2.07 4.40
N ASP A 256 4.97 -2.51 3.66
CA ASP A 256 6.13 -3.21 4.20
C ASP A 256 7.16 -2.20 4.69
N LEU A 257 7.61 -2.36 5.94
CA LEU A 257 8.70 -1.59 6.54
C LEU A 257 9.89 -2.51 6.83
N ASP A 258 11.04 -2.16 6.26
CA ASP A 258 12.33 -2.79 6.53
C ASP A 258 13.26 -1.80 7.23
N TRP A 259 14.08 -2.27 8.16
CA TRP A 259 15.05 -1.42 8.87
C TRP A 259 16.39 -2.13 9.09
N LYS A 260 17.46 -1.36 9.32
CA LYS A 260 18.80 -1.91 9.55
C LYS A 260 19.04 -2.30 11.02
N SER A 261 18.70 -1.46 12.00
CA SER A 261 18.90 -1.74 13.44
C SER A 261 17.59 -1.78 14.20
N MET A 262 16.88 -0.66 14.29
CA MET A 262 15.55 -0.54 14.92
C MET A 262 14.66 0.37 14.07
N PRO A 263 13.33 0.18 14.06
CA PRO A 263 12.44 1.08 13.36
C PRO A 263 12.33 2.42 14.10
N GLY A 264 12.26 3.50 13.34
CA GLY A 264 12.03 4.84 13.84
C GLY A 264 11.35 5.68 12.76
N MET A 265 10.03 5.61 12.69
CA MET A 265 9.24 6.25 11.64
C MET A 265 7.96 6.83 12.21
N ASP A 266 7.67 8.08 11.89
CA ASP A 266 6.34 8.66 12.09
C ASP A 266 5.56 8.62 10.79
N VAL A 267 4.35 8.08 10.84
CA VAL A 267 3.44 7.97 9.70
C VAL A 267 2.30 8.95 9.89
N VAL A 268 2.21 9.96 9.03
CA VAL A 268 1.08 10.91 8.99
C VAL A 268 -0.06 10.27 8.21
N ILE A 269 -1.27 10.32 8.77
CA ILE A 269 -2.46 9.64 8.26
C ILE A 269 -3.61 10.64 8.20
N CYS A 270 -4.26 10.71 7.04
CA CYS A 270 -5.36 11.64 6.73
C CYS A 270 -5.05 13.10 7.08
N GLY A 271 -3.80 13.53 6.89
CA GLY A 271 -3.41 14.92 7.07
C GLY A 271 -4.04 15.82 6.00
N ASP A 272 -4.30 17.07 6.33
CA ASP A 272 -4.74 18.08 5.37
C ASP A 272 -3.61 18.67 4.52
N ARG A 273 -2.35 18.35 4.83
CA ARG A 273 -1.18 18.81 4.08
C ARG A 273 -0.15 17.70 3.92
N VAL A 274 0.33 17.51 2.69
CA VAL A 274 1.20 16.38 2.32
C VAL A 274 2.69 16.59 2.62
N ARG A 275 3.08 17.82 2.94
CA ARG A 275 4.47 18.27 3.10
C ARG A 275 4.74 18.95 4.44
N GLU A 276 3.80 18.88 5.37
CA GLU A 276 3.94 19.47 6.70
C GLU A 276 3.84 18.37 7.74
N TYR A 277 4.86 18.25 8.58
CA TYR A 277 4.94 17.18 9.57
C TYR A 277 4.18 17.52 10.86
N ASN A 278 4.20 18.79 11.26
CA ASN A 278 3.67 19.24 12.55
C ASN A 278 2.33 20.00 12.43
N ALA A 279 2.23 20.95 11.48
CA ALA A 279 1.06 21.79 11.29
C ALA A 279 -0.01 21.15 10.39
N VAL A 280 -0.56 20.02 10.84
CA VAL A 280 -1.60 19.28 10.11
C VAL A 280 -2.78 18.92 11.00
N ASN A 281 -3.96 18.82 10.39
CA ASN A 281 -5.14 18.18 10.99
C ASN A 281 -5.18 16.71 10.55
N GLY A 282 -4.92 15.78 11.48
CA GLY A 282 -4.86 14.35 11.20
C GLY A 282 -4.26 13.54 12.33
N TYR A 283 -3.74 12.36 11.99
CA TYR A 283 -3.10 11.46 12.94
C TYR A 283 -1.63 11.26 12.60
N LYS A 284 -0.84 11.02 13.65
CA LYS A 284 0.55 10.59 13.52
C LYS A 284 0.73 9.29 14.29
N LEU A 285 1.01 8.21 13.55
CA LEU A 285 1.38 6.92 14.09
C LEU A 285 2.90 6.85 14.17
N ARG A 286 3.43 6.92 15.39
CA ARG A 286 4.84 6.70 15.67
C ARG A 286 5.12 5.22 15.78
N LEU A 287 6.06 4.70 14.98
CA LEU A 287 6.64 3.37 15.07
C LEU A 287 8.10 3.54 15.51
N TYR A 288 8.38 3.35 16.80
CA TYR A 288 9.67 3.75 17.36
C TYR A 288 10.20 2.70 18.33
N GLN A 289 11.39 2.19 18.02
CA GLN A 289 12.14 1.21 18.82
C GLN A 289 11.34 -0.04 19.18
N ASN A 290 10.59 -0.06 20.29
CA ASN A 290 9.80 -1.20 20.77
C ASN A 290 8.34 -0.84 21.09
N TYR A 291 7.84 0.28 20.58
CA TYR A 291 6.45 0.70 20.77
C TYR A 291 5.87 1.36 19.52
N ALA A 292 4.54 1.43 19.52
CA ALA A 292 3.78 2.26 18.62
C ALA A 292 2.90 3.23 19.42
N HIS A 293 2.84 4.49 18.99
CA HIS A 293 2.08 5.54 19.65
C HIS A 293 1.23 6.30 18.64
N LEU A 294 -0.06 6.46 18.94
CA LEU A 294 -0.97 7.26 18.13
C LEU A 294 -1.15 8.66 18.73
N TYR A 295 -0.83 9.68 17.94
CA TYR A 295 -1.09 11.08 18.25
C TYR A 295 -2.19 11.62 17.34
N ARG A 296 -3.04 12.48 17.92
CA ARG A 296 -3.92 13.39 17.20
C ARG A 296 -3.20 14.71 17.01
N ASN A 297 -3.14 15.20 15.79
CA ASN A 297 -2.66 16.53 15.47
C ASN A 297 -3.82 17.42 15.00
N THR A 298 -3.84 18.66 15.47
CA THR A 298 -4.81 19.68 15.05
C THR A 298 -4.11 21.00 14.84
N SER A 299 -4.50 21.74 13.80
CA SER A 299 -4.02 23.09 13.52
C SER A 299 -5.20 23.96 13.06
N ALA A 300 -5.48 25.02 13.81
CA ALA A 300 -6.64 25.88 13.56
C ALA A 300 -6.38 26.89 12.43
N ASP A 301 -5.17 27.45 12.40
CA ASP A 301 -4.70 28.48 11.46
C ASP A 301 -3.70 27.93 10.42
N GLY A 302 -3.31 26.66 10.55
CA GLY A 302 -2.30 26.04 9.69
C GLY A 302 -0.86 26.45 10.01
N LEU A 303 -0.62 27.14 11.13
CA LEU A 303 0.70 27.59 11.58
C LEU A 303 0.99 27.07 12.99
N THR A 304 0.01 27.20 13.87
CA THR A 304 0.03 26.70 15.23
C THR A 304 -0.53 25.28 15.24
N TYR A 305 0.17 24.36 15.90
CA TYR A 305 -0.26 22.97 15.98
C TYR A 305 -0.29 22.48 17.42
N ASN A 306 -1.27 21.62 17.69
CA ASN A 306 -1.41 20.91 18.94
C ASN A 306 -1.33 19.40 18.65
N SER A 307 -0.59 18.68 19.49
CA SER A 307 -0.40 17.24 19.39
C SER A 307 -0.86 16.59 20.70
N ALA A 308 -1.96 15.85 20.65
CA ALA A 308 -2.51 15.12 21.79
C ALA A 308 -2.23 13.62 21.68
N SER A 309 -1.83 13.00 22.78
CA SER A 309 -1.63 11.56 22.86
C SER A 309 -2.98 10.82 22.91
N ILE A 310 -3.21 9.90 21.98
CA ILE A 310 -4.36 8.97 22.03
C ILE A 310 -3.99 7.68 22.75
N GLY A 311 -2.74 7.22 22.62
CA GLY A 311 -2.21 6.14 23.45
C GLY A 311 -1.07 5.37 22.81
N THR A 312 -0.49 4.47 23.58
CA THR A 312 0.68 3.66 23.21
C THR A 312 0.42 2.16 23.33
N VAL A 313 1.20 1.36 22.62
CA VAL A 313 1.24 -0.10 22.71
C VAL A 313 2.67 -0.59 22.48
N SER A 314 3.12 -1.57 23.27
CA SER A 314 4.41 -2.22 23.04
C SER A 314 4.37 -3.09 21.78
N VAL A 315 5.44 -3.05 21.00
CA VAL A 315 5.61 -3.81 19.77
C VAL A 315 6.81 -4.74 19.91
N LYS A 316 6.60 -6.02 19.64
CA LYS A 316 7.68 -7.00 19.50
C LYS A 316 7.97 -7.17 18.02
N TRP A 317 9.10 -6.65 17.57
CA TRP A 317 9.45 -6.70 16.16
C TRP A 317 10.00 -8.06 15.72
N PRO A 318 9.75 -8.47 14.47
CA PRO A 318 10.36 -9.66 13.89
C PRO A 318 11.90 -9.60 13.86
N ALA A 319 12.56 -10.74 14.08
CA ALA A 319 14.03 -10.84 14.10
C ALA A 319 14.68 -10.57 12.73
N ASN A 320 13.93 -10.78 11.64
CA ASN A 320 14.38 -10.49 10.27
C ASN A 320 14.34 -8.99 9.91
N LYS A 321 13.98 -8.12 10.86
CA LYS A 321 13.98 -6.65 10.71
C LYS A 321 13.11 -6.12 9.57
N LYS A 322 12.03 -6.86 9.29
CA LYS A 322 10.98 -6.49 8.35
C LYS A 322 9.62 -6.79 8.95
N ALA A 323 8.65 -5.90 8.75
CA ALA A 323 7.26 -6.14 9.12
C ALA A 323 6.27 -5.50 8.14
N GLU A 324 5.16 -6.19 7.88
CA GLU A 324 4.00 -5.54 7.28
C GLU A 324 3.29 -4.71 8.36
N ILE A 325 3.14 -3.42 8.10
CA ILE A 325 2.37 -2.50 8.93
C ILE A 325 1.02 -2.30 8.27
N LYS A 326 -0.06 -2.45 9.03
CA LYS A 326 -1.42 -2.25 8.55
C LYS A 326 -2.21 -1.39 9.54
N VAL A 327 -2.83 -0.34 9.02
CA VAL A 327 -3.67 0.60 9.76
C VAL A 327 -5.08 0.56 9.19
N LEU A 328 -6.06 0.16 10.01
CA LEU A 328 -7.47 0.16 9.66
C LEU A 328 -8.14 1.40 10.26
N LEU A 329 -8.84 2.15 9.43
CA LEU A 329 -9.48 3.41 9.77
C LEU A 329 -10.99 3.31 9.65
N ASP A 330 -11.69 3.69 10.71
CA ASP A 330 -13.12 3.97 10.70
C ASP A 330 -13.32 5.43 11.08
N GLN A 331 -13.43 6.28 10.06
CA GLN A 331 -13.54 7.72 10.24
C GLN A 331 -14.86 8.09 10.94
N LYS A 332 -15.95 7.38 10.65
CA LYS A 332 -17.27 7.63 11.26
C LYS A 332 -17.25 7.39 12.77
N ASN A 333 -16.59 6.31 13.21
CA ASN A 333 -16.51 5.95 14.63
C ASN A 333 -15.21 6.44 15.31
N ALA A 334 -14.39 7.21 14.59
CA ALA A 334 -13.08 7.69 15.01
C ALA A 334 -12.18 6.58 15.57
N LYS A 335 -12.16 5.41 14.91
CA LYS A 335 -11.31 4.28 15.32
C LYS A 335 -10.13 4.12 14.38
N ILE A 336 -8.98 3.83 14.98
CA ILE A 336 -7.73 3.53 14.29
C ILE A 336 -7.19 2.23 14.89
N SER A 337 -6.97 1.22 14.08
CA SER A 337 -6.45 -0.08 14.52
C SER A 337 -5.11 -0.37 13.85
N LEU A 338 -4.12 -0.77 14.66
CA LEU A 338 -2.80 -1.15 14.19
C LEU A 338 -2.63 -2.68 14.22
N LEU A 339 -2.24 -3.22 13.07
CA LEU A 339 -1.75 -4.57 12.91
C LEU A 339 -0.28 -4.54 12.50
N VAL A 340 0.50 -5.46 13.05
CA VAL A 340 1.90 -5.69 12.66
C VAL A 340 2.06 -7.17 12.31
N SER A 341 2.50 -7.45 11.09
CA SER A 341 2.64 -8.81 10.53
C SER A 341 1.38 -9.67 10.75
N GLY A 342 0.22 -9.10 10.42
CA GLY A 342 -1.09 -9.76 10.54
C GLY A 342 -1.70 -9.80 11.96
N LYS A 343 -0.95 -9.44 13.00
CA LYS A 343 -1.45 -9.46 14.38
C LYS A 343 -2.02 -8.09 14.78
N LEU A 344 -3.29 -8.05 15.20
CA LEU A 344 -3.89 -6.86 15.83
C LEU A 344 -3.22 -6.57 17.18
N LEU A 345 -2.58 -5.41 17.27
CA LEU A 345 -1.90 -4.96 18.48
C LEU A 345 -2.80 -4.06 19.32
N LYS A 346 -3.46 -3.10 18.69
CA LYS A 346 -4.30 -2.12 19.39
C LYS A 346 -5.36 -1.54 18.47
N THR A 347 -6.53 -1.25 19.04
CA THR A 347 -7.53 -0.35 18.48
C THR A 347 -7.64 0.85 19.41
N TRP A 348 -7.39 2.03 18.87
CA TRP A 348 -7.65 3.31 19.53
C TRP A 348 -9.00 3.86 19.07
N ARG A 349 -9.69 4.57 19.96
CA ARG A 349 -10.85 5.40 19.65
C ARG A 349 -10.50 6.82 20.08
N ASP A 350 -10.63 7.76 19.17
CA ASP A 350 -10.46 9.18 19.48
C ASP A 350 -11.75 9.73 20.12
N PRO A 351 -11.73 10.16 21.39
CA PRO A 351 -12.92 10.66 22.07
C PRO A 351 -13.40 12.01 21.51
N SER A 352 -12.55 12.74 20.79
CA SER A 352 -12.84 14.06 20.22
C SER A 352 -13.28 13.97 18.74
N GLY A 353 -13.69 12.78 18.28
CA GLY A 353 -14.06 12.52 16.88
C GLY A 353 -12.85 12.39 15.96
N PHE A 354 -13.06 12.10 14.68
CA PHE A 354 -11.96 11.89 13.74
C PHE A 354 -11.28 13.21 13.37
N ALA A 355 -9.96 13.30 13.53
CA ALA A 355 -9.20 14.54 13.35
C ALA A 355 -8.80 14.82 11.88
N GLY A 356 -8.74 13.79 11.05
CA GLY A 356 -8.29 13.92 9.66
C GLY A 356 -9.24 14.75 8.81
N ARG A 357 -8.67 15.72 8.08
CA ARG A 357 -9.42 16.64 7.21
C ARG A 357 -8.98 16.61 5.75
N GLY A 358 -7.98 15.81 5.40
CA GLY A 358 -7.53 15.70 4.02
C GLY A 358 -6.89 14.35 3.69
N GLY A 359 -6.22 14.33 2.55
CA GLY A 359 -5.77 13.10 1.91
C GLY A 359 -4.33 12.69 2.16
N ALA A 360 -3.58 13.42 2.98
CA ALA A 360 -2.15 13.21 3.09
C ALA A 360 -1.78 11.93 3.86
N LEU A 361 -0.98 11.10 3.21
CA LEU A 361 -0.10 10.11 3.82
C LEU A 361 1.32 10.67 3.81
N GLY A 362 2.06 10.49 4.90
CA GLY A 362 3.49 10.79 4.87
C GLY A 362 4.30 9.93 5.81
N PHE A 363 5.60 9.84 5.53
CA PHE A 363 6.58 9.06 6.26
C PHE A 363 7.72 10.00 6.66
N ASN A 364 7.97 10.11 7.96
CA ASN A 364 9.00 10.97 8.53
C ASN A 364 9.96 10.13 9.40
N PRO A 365 11.22 9.91 8.98
CA PRO A 365 12.19 9.15 9.75
C PRO A 365 12.51 9.85 11.07
N GLN A 366 12.63 9.06 12.13
CA GLN A 366 12.98 9.50 13.49
C GLN A 366 14.38 9.02 13.92
N LEU A 367 15.01 8.14 13.13
CA LEU A 367 16.37 7.64 13.34
C LEU A 367 17.13 7.71 12.01
N ALA A 368 18.42 8.07 12.08
CA ALA A 368 19.31 8.16 10.90
C ALA A 368 19.86 6.78 10.49
N ASP A 369 19.06 5.73 10.64
CA ASP A 369 19.42 4.38 10.22
C ASP A 369 18.55 3.96 9.04
N ARG A 370 19.07 3.10 8.17
CA ARG A 370 18.40 2.79 6.89
C ARG A 370 17.02 2.19 7.14
N MET A 371 16.01 2.81 6.54
CA MET A 371 14.63 2.32 6.46
C MET A 371 14.18 2.24 5.00
N ARG A 372 13.38 1.21 4.68
CA ARG A 372 12.75 1.03 3.37
C ARG A 372 11.26 0.83 3.54
N ILE A 373 10.48 1.48 2.69
CA ILE A 373 9.02 1.41 2.67
C ILE A 373 8.58 0.94 1.29
N SER A 374 7.94 -0.21 1.22
CA SER A 374 7.46 -0.82 -0.03
C SER A 374 6.03 -1.30 0.10
N GLU A 375 5.42 -1.73 -1.01
CA GLU A 375 4.07 -2.30 -1.03
C GLU A 375 3.01 -1.44 -0.32
N ILE A 376 3.11 -0.11 -0.47
CA ILE A 376 2.14 0.84 0.05
C ILE A 376 0.82 0.62 -0.69
N ARG A 377 -0.20 0.24 0.05
CA ARG A 377 -1.56 -0.03 -0.43
C ARG A 377 -2.54 0.80 0.38
N LEU A 378 -3.39 1.54 -0.31
CA LEU A 378 -4.57 2.17 0.29
C LEU A 378 -5.80 1.52 -0.33
N ARG A 379 -6.73 1.08 0.52
CA ARG A 379 -7.94 0.38 0.10
C ARG A 379 -9.13 0.87 0.90
N GLN A 380 -10.32 0.74 0.34
CA GLN A 380 -11.53 0.70 1.16
C GLN A 380 -11.49 -0.58 2.01
N TRP A 381 -12.04 -0.62 3.22
CA TRP A 381 -12.25 -1.89 3.93
C TRP A 381 -13.68 -1.99 4.41
N ASN A 382 -14.05 -3.20 4.84
CA ASN A 382 -15.44 -3.56 5.11
C ASN A 382 -15.89 -3.31 6.56
N GLY A 383 -15.07 -2.71 7.42
CA GLY A 383 -15.44 -2.42 8.80
C GLY A 383 -15.17 -3.54 9.82
N GLN A 384 -14.66 -4.71 9.39
CA GLN A 384 -14.45 -5.87 10.24
C GLN A 384 -12.99 -6.06 10.67
N LEU A 385 -12.73 -5.92 11.97
CA LEU A 385 -11.38 -6.12 12.51
C LEU A 385 -11.04 -7.63 12.51
N PRO A 386 -9.82 -8.02 12.11
CA PRO A 386 -9.33 -9.36 12.38
C PRO A 386 -9.38 -9.62 13.88
N ASN A 387 -9.82 -10.81 14.32
CA ASN A 387 -9.92 -11.17 15.74
C ASN A 387 -8.55 -11.36 16.43
N GLY A 388 -7.51 -10.62 16.01
CA GLY A 388 -6.12 -10.71 16.49
C GLY A 388 -5.46 -12.08 16.33
N ARG A 389 -6.21 -13.08 15.88
CA ARG A 389 -5.84 -14.45 15.55
C ARG A 389 -6.32 -14.69 14.13
N GLU A 390 -5.48 -15.29 13.29
CA GLU A 390 -5.98 -15.91 12.06
C GLU A 390 -7.16 -16.82 12.41
N PRO A 391 -8.27 -16.81 11.65
CA PRO A 391 -9.35 -17.76 11.85
C PRO A 391 -8.76 -19.18 11.82
N GLN A 392 -8.72 -19.84 12.99
CA GLN A 392 -8.22 -21.21 13.08
C GLN A 392 -9.13 -22.10 12.24
N ALA A 393 -8.56 -23.08 11.54
CA ALA A 393 -9.35 -24.08 10.83
C ALA A 393 -10.42 -24.66 11.76
N ALA A 394 -11.65 -24.75 11.28
CA ALA A 394 -12.74 -25.27 12.10
C ALA A 394 -12.39 -26.71 12.52
N GLY A 395 -12.34 -26.96 13.83
CA GLY A 395 -12.29 -28.30 14.36
C GLY A 395 -13.63 -28.98 14.17
N GLY A 396 -13.65 -30.20 13.64
CA GLY A 396 -14.87 -30.96 13.36
C GLY A 396 -15.25 -30.99 11.88
N THR A 397 -16.53 -31.29 11.60
CA THR A 397 -17.07 -31.54 10.25
C THR A 397 -17.95 -30.42 9.69
N GLU A 398 -18.10 -29.32 10.44
CA GLU A 398 -18.98 -28.20 10.11
C GLU A 398 -18.17 -26.93 9.82
N ASP A 399 -18.65 -26.13 8.87
CA ASP A 399 -18.08 -24.81 8.61
C ASP A 399 -18.59 -23.81 9.65
N HIS A 400 -17.79 -22.77 9.91
CA HIS A 400 -18.15 -21.71 10.84
C HIS A 400 -18.30 -20.39 10.08
N VAL A 401 -19.49 -19.78 10.16
CA VAL A 401 -19.76 -18.45 9.63
C VAL A 401 -19.76 -17.47 10.79
N HIS A 402 -18.76 -16.59 10.81
CA HIS A 402 -18.66 -15.49 11.76
C HIS A 402 -19.34 -14.27 11.17
N PHE A 403 -20.17 -13.60 11.96
CA PHE A 403 -20.88 -12.39 11.56
C PHE A 403 -20.17 -11.12 12.02
N SER A 404 -20.44 -10.03 11.32
CA SER A 404 -19.89 -8.68 11.60
C SER A 404 -20.22 -8.15 12.98
N ASN A 405 -21.31 -8.62 13.58
CA ASN A 405 -21.77 -8.22 14.92
C ASN A 405 -21.17 -9.09 16.04
N GLY A 406 -20.25 -10.00 15.72
CA GLY A 406 -19.59 -10.90 16.69
C GLY A 406 -20.30 -12.23 16.91
N ASN A 407 -21.51 -12.43 16.39
CA ASN A 407 -22.20 -13.71 16.47
C ASN A 407 -21.55 -14.74 15.52
N ASN A 408 -21.91 -16.02 15.70
CA ASN A 408 -21.51 -17.07 14.77
C ASN A 408 -22.67 -18.01 14.44
N LEU A 409 -22.52 -18.73 13.33
CA LEU A 409 -23.39 -19.81 12.89
C LEU A 409 -22.51 -20.99 12.48
N LYS A 410 -22.85 -22.19 12.97
CA LYS A 410 -22.22 -23.44 12.54
C LYS A 410 -23.13 -24.20 11.60
N GLY A 411 -22.54 -24.81 10.58
CA GLY A 411 -23.26 -25.65 9.63
C GLY A 411 -22.47 -25.87 8.36
N LYS A 412 -23.01 -26.63 7.42
CA LYS A 412 -22.39 -26.81 6.10
C LYS A 412 -22.76 -25.63 5.21
N VAL A 413 -21.76 -24.85 4.82
CA VAL A 413 -21.97 -23.75 3.87
C VAL A 413 -22.25 -24.34 2.48
N GLY A 414 -23.41 -24.05 1.91
CA GLY A 414 -23.91 -24.55 0.63
C GLY A 414 -23.61 -23.60 -0.52
N SER A 415 -24.64 -23.28 -1.31
CA SER A 415 -24.56 -22.39 -2.46
C SER A 415 -24.53 -20.91 -2.05
N MET A 416 -24.03 -20.09 -2.95
CA MET A 416 -24.14 -18.63 -2.90
C MET A 416 -25.01 -18.16 -4.06
N ALA A 417 -26.07 -17.39 -3.76
CA ALA A 417 -26.98 -16.81 -4.74
C ALA A 417 -27.56 -15.50 -4.19
N GLU A 418 -27.78 -14.51 -5.07
CA GLU A 418 -28.45 -13.24 -4.73
C GLU A 418 -27.87 -12.51 -3.51
N GLY A 419 -26.53 -12.50 -3.38
CA GLY A 419 -25.86 -11.85 -2.26
C GLY A 419 -26.03 -12.57 -0.91
N LYS A 420 -26.53 -13.82 -0.91
CA LYS A 420 -26.73 -14.65 0.28
C LYS A 420 -25.92 -15.93 0.18
N LEU A 421 -25.43 -16.38 1.34
CA LEU A 421 -24.79 -17.65 1.57
C LEU A 421 -25.79 -18.61 2.21
N MET A 422 -26.06 -19.75 1.58
CA MET A 422 -26.90 -20.77 2.19
C MET A 422 -26.10 -21.57 3.21
N VAL A 423 -26.59 -21.70 4.43
CA VAL A 423 -25.92 -22.47 5.50
C VAL A 423 -26.86 -23.53 6.04
N LYS A 424 -26.53 -24.80 5.82
CA LYS A 424 -27.30 -25.92 6.35
C LYS A 424 -26.86 -26.22 7.77
N THR A 425 -27.70 -25.87 8.73
CA THR A 425 -27.52 -26.17 10.16
C THR A 425 -28.15 -27.53 10.51
N SER A 426 -28.05 -27.95 11.77
CA SER A 426 -28.74 -29.13 12.28
C SER A 426 -30.28 -29.00 12.28
N PHE A 427 -30.82 -27.78 12.27
CA PHE A 427 -32.25 -27.51 12.40
C PHE A 427 -32.90 -27.11 11.08
N ALA A 428 -32.23 -26.28 10.28
CA ALA A 428 -32.75 -25.72 9.04
C ALA A 428 -31.62 -25.24 8.11
N GLU A 429 -31.99 -24.98 6.86
CA GLU A 429 -31.15 -24.26 5.91
C GLU A 429 -31.44 -22.75 6.01
N VAL A 430 -30.40 -21.97 6.33
CA VAL A 430 -30.52 -20.55 6.66
C VAL A 430 -29.86 -19.72 5.56
N PRO A 431 -30.59 -18.80 4.90
CA PRO A 431 -30.01 -17.83 3.98
C PRO A 431 -29.36 -16.68 4.75
N VAL A 432 -28.04 -16.55 4.63
CA VAL A 432 -27.23 -15.54 5.33
C VAL A 432 -26.81 -14.43 4.36
N PRO A 433 -27.19 -13.16 4.57
CA PRO A 433 -26.68 -12.05 3.75
C PRO A 433 -25.14 -11.94 3.83
N LEU A 434 -24.45 -11.94 2.70
CA LEU A 434 -22.97 -11.89 2.63
C LEU A 434 -22.41 -10.63 3.29
N GLU A 435 -23.10 -9.50 3.17
CA GLU A 435 -22.78 -8.22 3.82
C GLU A 435 -22.70 -8.32 5.35
N LYS A 436 -23.38 -9.30 5.95
CA LYS A 436 -23.34 -9.56 7.39
C LYS A 436 -22.22 -10.53 7.77
N VAL A 437 -21.64 -11.25 6.81
CA VAL A 437 -20.60 -12.25 7.06
C VAL A 437 -19.25 -11.57 7.21
N ALA A 438 -18.59 -11.84 8.33
CA ALA A 438 -17.22 -11.43 8.58
C ALA A 438 -16.19 -12.41 8.03
N THR A 439 -16.39 -13.69 8.29
CA THR A 439 -15.49 -14.73 7.79
C THR A 439 -16.24 -16.03 7.74
N VAL A 440 -15.99 -16.81 6.70
CA VAL A 440 -16.35 -18.22 6.63
C VAL A 440 -15.08 -19.01 6.85
N VAL A 441 -15.06 -19.88 7.87
CA VAL A 441 -13.98 -20.83 8.12
C VAL A 441 -14.47 -22.21 7.66
N PHE A 442 -13.74 -22.81 6.73
CA PHE A 442 -14.12 -24.10 6.16
C PHE A 442 -13.60 -25.27 6.99
N ALA A 443 -14.47 -26.27 7.22
CA ALA A 443 -14.10 -27.51 7.89
C ALA A 443 -12.96 -28.23 7.16
N ALA A 444 -12.06 -28.87 7.92
CA ALA A 444 -11.06 -29.74 7.33
C ALA A 444 -11.72 -30.91 6.58
N PRO A 445 -11.24 -31.29 5.38
CA PRO A 445 -11.67 -32.54 4.78
C PRO A 445 -11.35 -33.69 5.74
N LYS A 446 -12.26 -34.66 5.85
CA LYS A 446 -11.97 -35.90 6.58
C LYS A 446 -10.72 -36.52 5.95
N VAL A 447 -9.69 -36.76 6.76
CA VAL A 447 -8.54 -37.55 6.33
C VAL A 447 -9.09 -38.94 6.03
N GLN A 448 -9.03 -39.34 4.76
CA GLN A 448 -9.30 -40.72 4.34
C GLN A 448 -8.02 -41.52 4.42
#